data_AF-A0A560JS56-F1
#
_entry.id   AF-A0A560JS56-F1
#
_cell.length_a   1.000
_cell.length_b   1.000
_cell.length_c   1.000
_cell.angle_alpha   90.00
_cell.angle_beta   90.00
_cell.angle_gamma   90.00
#
_symmetry.space_group_name_H-M   'P 1'
#
loop_
_entity.id
_entity.type
_entity.pdbx_description
1 polymer ?
#
loop_
_entity_poly.entity_id
_entity_poly.type
_entity_poly.pdbx_seq_one_letter_code
_entity_poly.pdbx_strand_id
1 'polypeptide(L)' 'MSKAMELIVAGYVTTRDLRALSELLAHRRKMLDDLRGISSVDAAKAIQDVKDELAIIEAGMEQLKPPLGSVAGERAEHN' A
#
# COMPACT_ATOMS: atom_id res chain seq x y z
N MET A 1 -12.92 8.94 -4.63
CA MET A 1 -11.92 8.31 -5.54
C MET A 1 -11.50 6.90 -5.08
N SER A 2 -11.86 6.47 -3.87
CA SER A 2 -11.46 5.18 -3.28
C SER A 2 -11.70 3.94 -4.16
N LYS A 3 -12.83 3.86 -4.89
CA LYS A 3 -13.19 2.63 -5.63
C LYS A 3 -12.22 2.27 -6.76
N ALA A 4 -11.68 3.25 -7.47
CA ALA A 4 -10.70 2.99 -8.52
C ALA A 4 -9.38 2.48 -7.93
N MET A 5 -8.96 3.04 -6.80
CA MET A 5 -7.76 2.60 -6.08
C MET A 5 -7.88 1.16 -5.60
N GLU A 6 -9.04 0.78 -5.04
CA GLU A 6 -9.32 -0.61 -4.65
C GLU A 6 -9.14 -1.60 -5.80
N LEU A 7 -9.64 -1.27 -7.00
CA LEU A 7 -9.53 -2.14 -8.17
C LEU A 7 -8.08 -2.27 -8.67
N ILE A 8 -7.32 -1.17 -8.66
CA ILE A 8 -5.90 -1.16 -9.03
C ILE A 8 -5.10 -2.03 -8.05
N VAL A 9 -5.30 -1.83 -6.75
CA VAL A 9 -4.62 -2.60 -5.70
C VAL A 9 -5.01 -4.08 -5.78
N ALA A 10 -6.29 -4.39 -5.97
CA ALA A 10 -6.75 -5.77 -6.14
C ALA A 10 -6.08 -6.47 -7.34
N GLY A 11 -5.86 -5.74 -8.44
CA GLY A 11 -5.09 -6.24 -9.58
C GLY A 11 -3.66 -6.65 -9.18
N TYR A 12 -2.93 -5.76 -8.52
CA TYR A 12 -1.56 -6.05 -8.08
C TYR A 12 -1.47 -7.14 -7.01
N VAL A 13 -2.45 -7.22 -6.11
CA VAL A 13 -2.55 -8.32 -5.13
C VAL A 13 -2.78 -9.65 -5.85
N THR A 14 -3.67 -9.67 -6.84
CA THR A 14 -3.95 -10.88 -7.64
C THR A 14 -2.71 -11.37 -8.40
N THR A 15 -1.91 -10.44 -8.94
CA THR A 15 -0.64 -10.77 -9.61
C THR A 15 0.54 -10.93 -8.65
N ARG A 16 0.33 -10.77 -7.33
CA ARG A 16 1.36 -10.78 -6.27
C ARG A 16 2.52 -9.82 -6.53
N ASP A 17 2.23 -8.69 -7.19
CA ASP A 17 3.24 -7.70 -7.54
C ASP A 17 3.47 -6.71 -6.39
N LEU A 18 4.25 -7.16 -5.40
CA LEU A 18 4.62 -6.34 -4.26
C LEU A 18 5.46 -5.12 -4.66
N ARG A 19 6.21 -5.21 -5.77
CA ARG A 19 7.04 -4.10 -6.26
C ARG A 19 6.15 -2.98 -6.78
N ALA A 20 5.17 -3.29 -7.62
CA ALA A 20 4.23 -2.30 -8.13
C ALA A 20 3.44 -1.63 -7.00
N LEU A 21 3.01 -2.38 -5.97
CA LEU A 21 2.36 -1.80 -4.79
C LEU A 21 3.30 -0.87 -4.00
N SER A 22 4.58 -1.23 -3.85
CA SER A 22 5.58 -0.40 -3.18
C SER A 22 5.83 0.91 -3.94
N GLU A 23 5.97 0.84 -5.28
CA GLU A 23 6.15 2.01 -6.13
C GLU A 23 4.91 2.92 -6.10
N LEU A 24 3.71 2.34 -6.12
CA LEU A 24 2.45 3.06 -5.98
C LEU A 24 2.34 3.76 -4.61
N LEU A 25 2.73 3.07 -3.52
CA LEU A 25 2.75 3.64 -2.18
C LEU A 25 3.71 4.83 -2.08
N ALA A 26 4.92 4.69 -2.62
CA ALA A 26 5.92 5.76 -2.63
C ALA A 26 5.41 6.99 -3.40
N HIS A 27 4.79 6.78 -4.55
CA HIS A 27 4.21 7.85 -5.34
C HIS A 27 3.10 8.60 -4.59
N ARG A 28 2.19 7.87 -3.91
CA ARG A 28 1.10 8.49 -3.13
C ARG A 28 1.59 9.24 -1.90
N ARG A 29 2.64 8.74 -1.23
CA ARG A 29 3.28 9.46 -0.11
C ARG A 29 3.89 10.78 -0.57
N LYS A 30 4.61 10.78 -1.70
CA LYS A 30 5.15 12.02 -2.28
C LYS A 30 4.04 13.02 -2.58
N MET A 31 2.93 12.58 -3.19
CA MET A 31 1.78 13.45 -3.46
C MET A 31 1.19 14.05 -2.19
N LEU A 32 1.10 13.28 -1.10
CA LEU A 32 0.64 13.78 0.20
C LEU A 32 1.56 14.87 0.75
N ASP A 33 2.88 14.68 0.64
CA ASP A 33 3.86 15.67 1.09
C ASP A 33 3.78 16.97 0.24
N ASP A 34 3.64 16.83 -1.07
CA ASP A 34 3.45 17.96 -1.98
C ASP A 34 2.16 18.74 -1.64
N LEU A 35 1.04 18.03 -1.38
CA LEU A 35 -0.23 18.65 -1.00
C LEU A 35 -0.17 19.39 0.35
N ARG A 36 0.62 18.88 1.31
CA ARG A 36 0.83 19.55 2.61
C ARG A 36 1.67 20.82 2.49
N GLY A 37 2.47 20.95 1.43
CA GLY A 37 3.26 22.16 1.14
C GLY A 37 2.44 23.32 0.56
N ILE A 38 1.19 23.09 0.15
CA ILE A 38 0.34 24.10 -0.47
C ILE A 38 -0.44 24.86 0.62
N SER A 39 -0.18 26.17 0.78
CA SER A 39 -0.86 27.00 1.77
C SER A 39 -2.05 27.82 1.22
N SER A 40 -2.27 27.83 -0.10
CA SER A 40 -3.16 28.79 -0.77
C SER A 40 -4.49 28.22 -1.26
N VAL A 41 -4.63 26.89 -1.33
CA VAL A 41 -5.85 26.19 -1.77
C VAL A 41 -6.32 25.29 -0.64
N ASP A 42 -7.64 25.14 -0.48
CA ASP A 42 -8.22 24.14 0.42
C ASP A 42 -7.90 22.72 -0.09
N ALA A 43 -6.69 22.27 0.23
CA ALA A 43 -6.17 20.96 -0.09
C ALA A 43 -6.68 19.90 0.90
N ALA A 44 -7.49 20.24 1.90
CA ALA A 44 -7.89 19.32 2.97
C ALA A 44 -8.61 18.09 2.41
N LYS A 45 -9.51 18.30 1.44
CA LYS A 45 -10.20 17.20 0.76
C LYS A 45 -9.24 16.31 -0.02
N ALA A 46 -8.32 16.90 -0.78
CA ALA A 46 -7.33 16.15 -1.56
C ALA A 46 -6.38 15.35 -0.64
N ILE A 47 -5.97 15.95 0.48
CA ILE A 47 -5.16 15.29 1.51
C ILE A 47 -5.91 14.08 2.08
N GLN A 48 -7.21 14.22 2.36
CA GLN A 48 -8.00 13.10 2.87
C GLN A 48 -8.16 12.00 1.81
N ASP A 49 -8.48 12.36 0.57
CA ASP A 49 -8.58 11.41 -0.53
C ASP A 49 -7.28 10.59 -0.70
N VAL A 50 -6.10 11.24 -0.62
CA VAL A 50 -4.80 10.56 -0.71
C VAL A 50 -4.51 9.68 0.52
N LYS A 51 -4.92 10.10 1.73
CA LYS A 51 -4.79 9.25 2.93
C LYS A 51 -5.61 7.98 2.83
N ASP A 52 -6.83 8.07 2.31
CA ASP A 52 -7.70 6.92 2.12
C ASP A 52 -7.09 5.96 1.08
N GLU A 53 -6.51 6.50 0.01
CA GLU A 53 -5.78 5.72 -0.99
C GLU A 53 -4.56 5.00 -0.39
N LEU A 54 -3.78 5.66 0.47
CA LEU A 54 -2.63 5.06 1.16
C LEU A 54 -3.05 3.86 2.01
N ALA A 55 -4.14 3.98 2.77
CA ALA A 55 -4.65 2.89 3.59
C ALA A 55 -5.06 1.66 2.76
N ILE A 56 -5.67 1.89 1.58
CA ILE A 56 -6.03 0.81 0.65
C ILE A 56 -4.77 0.09 0.14
N ILE A 57 -3.73 0.83 -0.23
CA ILE A 57 -2.48 0.26 -0.74
C ILE A 57 -1.77 -0.56 0.35
N GLU A 58 -1.67 -0.02 1.56
CA GLU A 58 -1.03 -0.69 2.70
C GLU A 58 -1.74 -2.00 3.05
N ALA A 59 -3.08 -2.00 3.08
CA ALA A 59 -3.87 -3.22 3.27
C ALA A 59 -3.67 -4.25 2.14
N GLY A 60 -3.50 -3.80 0.89
CA GLY A 60 -3.14 -4.68 -0.22
C GLY A 60 -1.77 -5.34 -0.05
N MET A 61 -0.77 -4.56 0.38
CA MET A 61 0.57 -5.09 0.65
C MET A 61 0.58 -6.11 1.80
N GLU A 62 -0.21 -5.88 2.86
CA GLU A 62 -0.32 -6.82 3.98
C GLU A 62 -0.88 -8.18 3.58
N GLN A 63 -1.82 -8.23 2.63
CA GLN A 63 -2.35 -9.49 2.09
C GLN A 63 -1.27 -10.34 1.38
N LEU A 64 -0.21 -9.71 0.88
CA LEU A 64 0.90 -10.40 0.22
C LEU A 64 2.00 -10.84 1.19
N LYS A 65 2.03 -10.29 2.41
CA LYS A 65 3.02 -10.69 3.41
C LYS A 65 2.70 -12.12 3.86
N PRO A 66 3.73 -13.00 3.98
CA PRO A 66 3.52 -14.29 4.61
C PRO A 66 3.07 -14.06 6.07
N PRO A 67 2.18 -14.91 6.62
CA PRO A 67 1.81 -14.83 8.02
C PRO A 67 3.07 -14.95 8.87
N LEU A 68 3.19 -14.08 9.88
CA LEU A 68 4.35 -13.91 10.76
C LEU A 68 4.79 -15.17 11.55
N GLY A 69 4.21 -16.35 11.28
CA GLY A 69 4.55 -17.64 11.88
C GLY A 69 5.20 -18.66 10.94
N SER A 70 5.42 -18.37 9.65
CA SER A 70 5.85 -19.41 8.69
C SER A 70 7.37 -19.59 8.51
N VAL A 71 8.22 -18.94 9.31
CA VAL A 71 9.70 -18.96 9.12
C VAL A 71 10.46 -19.66 10.27
N ALA A 72 9.81 -20.45 11.13
CA ALA A 72 10.52 -21.14 12.20
C ALA A 72 10.00 -22.56 12.42
N GLY A 73 10.56 -23.52 11.69
CA GLY A 73 10.49 -24.94 12.04
C GLY A 73 10.40 -25.86 10.83
N GLU A 74 11.54 -26.27 10.29
CA GLU A 74 11.75 -27.61 9.69
C GLU A 74 13.18 -27.74 9.14
N ARG A 75 14.16 -27.61 10.04
CA ARG A 75 15.52 -28.17 9.86
C ARG A 75 16.06 -28.60 11.23
N ALA A 76 15.48 -29.67 11.76
CA ALA A 76 16.16 -30.52 12.72
C ALA A 76 16.21 -31.91 12.09
N GLU A 77 17.41 -32.22 11.63
CA GLU A 77 17.76 -33.35 10.79
C GLU A 77 17.47 -34.66 11.53
N HIS A 78 16.82 -35.58 10.82
CA HIS A 78 16.66 -36.96 11.23
C HIS A 78 17.90 -37.73 10.78
N ASN A 79 18.43 -38.55 11.70
CA ASN A 79 19.46 -39.59 11.57
C ASN A 79 20.92 -39.21 11.87
#